data_AF-A0A520I951-F1
#
_entry.id   AF-A0A520I951-F1
#
_cell.length_a   1.000
_cell.length_b   1.000
_cell.length_c   1.000
_cell.angle_alpha   90.00
_cell.angle_beta   90.00
_cell.angle_gamma   90.00
#
_symmetry.space_group_name_H-M   'P 1'
#
loop_
_entity.id
_entity.type
_entity.pdbx_description
1 polymer ?
#
loop_
_entity_poly.entity_id
_entity_poly.type
_entity_poly.pdbx_seq_one_letter_code
_entity_poly.pdbx_strand_id
1 'polypeptide(L)'
;MFCLRFFTTLFIFFLLTSNSFSQTAIQTSFETAQGYAAGNIHTQNGWTVSSGSAQVSSAKVHSGAQSLNLSAPASALLVNHVGYAGNVPGITGEVYADMWVNPGSFVTRGISVNGMDLYGGSSKRIFVIEFATDGNIKAYNGSSAVNVSTWTTNTWVRISLKMDFATEKYKVAVNAVTIATDFAFREAYTPTASGTRAATTKEFHSLRFNHLADATIATTDASFDDLYVGTTAIADVAFGASSNIRTVTVTQPEYGSIALSPAAPYVIGQSITATLTVPQGYTNNGWTGDLSGTELVKPFTIATNMTISAEVGIDVNNPPPKFLVSVVAPANGTITLSPVSADNRYYKETKVTASASVSSCYQFDGLGGGLSGTALSNTFTVKNDTLVVANISLNNTVAVKRTTNSVASFKAALNIMNPGDTLELDNGTYDLSSVTVTRSGCELRPIVIMAKNKGQVILNGATTFVFRNMEYTTLKGFKFRSSNIGTGIKLENCKKFRVTENDFSYTESSSCT
;
A
#
# COMPACT_ATOMS: atom_id res chain seq x y z
N MET A 1 1.23 -68.45 -32.88
CA MET A 1 1.39 -67.31 -33.80
C MET A 1 1.52 -66.06 -32.95
N PHE A 2 2.63 -65.33 -33.13
CA PHE A 2 3.04 -64.07 -32.50
C PHE A 2 3.46 -64.03 -31.01
N CYS A 3 4.79 -64.03 -30.88
CA CYS A 3 5.63 -63.58 -29.79
C CYS A 3 5.50 -62.06 -29.61
N LEU A 4 5.17 -61.57 -28.40
CA LEU A 4 5.17 -60.13 -28.10
C LEU A 4 6.47 -59.78 -27.35
N ARG A 5 7.35 -59.04 -28.05
CA ARG A 5 8.64 -58.55 -27.55
C ARG A 5 8.40 -57.35 -26.62
N PHE A 6 8.96 -57.41 -25.41
CA PHE A 6 9.16 -56.25 -24.55
C PHE A 6 10.22 -55.32 -25.20
N PHE A 7 9.83 -54.10 -25.55
CA PHE A 7 10.76 -53.00 -25.86
C PHE A 7 10.90 -52.14 -24.60
N THR A 8 12.09 -52.16 -24.01
CA THR A 8 12.49 -51.26 -22.92
C THR A 8 12.89 -49.92 -23.56
N THR A 9 12.02 -48.93 -23.53
CA THR A 9 12.34 -47.58 -24.00
C THR A 9 13.13 -46.85 -22.91
N LEU A 10 14.44 -46.77 -23.08
CA LEU A 10 15.35 -45.98 -22.26
C LEU A 10 15.10 -44.49 -22.54
N PHE A 11 14.39 -43.80 -21.64
CA PHE A 11 14.16 -42.36 -21.71
C PHE A 11 15.43 -41.64 -21.20
N ILE A 12 16.31 -41.25 -22.12
CA ILE A 12 17.45 -40.37 -21.81
C ILE A 12 16.89 -38.96 -21.64
N PHE A 13 16.82 -38.51 -20.39
CA PHE A 13 16.50 -37.12 -20.03
C PHE A 13 17.68 -36.23 -20.48
N PHE A 14 17.56 -35.61 -21.65
CA PHE A 14 18.46 -34.52 -22.04
C PHE A 14 18.16 -33.33 -21.12
N LEU A 15 19.10 -32.99 -20.24
CA LEU A 15 19.11 -31.67 -19.59
C LEU A 15 19.24 -30.63 -20.71
N LEU A 16 18.13 -30.00 -21.07
CA LEU A 16 18.11 -28.74 -21.80
C LEU A 16 18.67 -27.67 -20.85
N THR A 17 19.99 -27.49 -20.83
CA THR A 17 20.58 -26.26 -20.35
C THR A 17 20.09 -25.15 -21.28
N SER A 18 19.19 -24.30 -20.79
CA SER A 18 18.78 -23.09 -21.48
C SER A 18 20.03 -22.23 -21.69
N ASN A 19 20.60 -22.29 -22.89
CA ASN A 19 21.61 -21.33 -23.33
C ASN A 19 20.92 -19.97 -23.44
N SER A 20 21.00 -19.17 -22.39
CA SER A 20 20.54 -17.78 -22.43
C SER A 20 21.47 -17.02 -23.38
N PHE A 21 21.00 -16.72 -24.59
CA PHE A 21 21.72 -15.81 -25.49
C PHE A 21 21.83 -14.43 -24.82
N SER A 22 22.97 -13.76 -25.00
CA SER A 22 23.14 -12.39 -24.48
C SER A 22 22.11 -11.47 -25.13
N GLN A 23 21.43 -10.66 -24.31
CA GLN A 23 20.46 -9.65 -24.74
C GLN A 23 21.06 -8.26 -24.56
N THR A 24 20.79 -7.37 -25.52
CA THR A 24 21.24 -5.98 -25.50
C THR A 24 20.04 -5.07 -25.70
N ALA A 25 19.81 -4.13 -24.79
CA ALA A 25 18.80 -3.08 -24.92
C ALA A 25 19.37 -1.83 -25.62
N ILE A 26 20.61 -1.48 -25.32
CA ILE A 26 21.30 -0.30 -25.85
C ILE A 26 22.77 -0.66 -26.06
N GLN A 27 23.34 -0.30 -27.21
CA GLN A 27 24.78 -0.33 -27.43
C GLN A 27 25.12 0.69 -28.52
N THR A 28 25.65 1.85 -28.10
CA THR A 28 25.90 2.97 -29.01
C THR A 28 26.96 3.92 -28.47
N SER A 29 27.75 4.47 -29.37
CA SER A 29 28.58 5.67 -29.18
C SER A 29 28.09 6.81 -30.08
N PHE A 30 26.80 6.76 -30.47
CA PHE A 30 26.10 7.74 -31.30
C PHE A 30 26.72 7.98 -32.68
N GLU A 31 27.34 6.96 -33.25
CA GLU A 31 28.03 7.06 -34.53
C GLU A 31 27.09 6.93 -35.73
N THR A 32 27.47 7.57 -36.84
CA THR A 32 26.74 7.44 -38.11
C THR A 32 26.66 5.99 -38.57
N ALA A 33 27.72 5.19 -38.36
CA ALA A 33 27.72 3.77 -38.68
C ALA A 33 26.77 2.94 -37.81
N GLN A 34 26.38 3.46 -36.64
CA GLN A 34 25.37 2.87 -35.75
C GLN A 34 23.96 3.43 -36.03
N GLY A 35 23.81 4.24 -37.08
CA GLY A 35 22.52 4.80 -37.52
C GLY A 35 22.15 6.13 -36.87
N TYR A 36 23.08 6.86 -36.27
CA TYR A 36 22.83 8.17 -35.66
C TYR A 36 23.25 9.31 -36.58
N ALA A 37 22.29 10.16 -36.94
CA ALA A 37 22.54 11.38 -37.70
C ALA A 37 22.75 12.57 -36.75
N ALA A 38 23.72 13.43 -37.09
CA ALA A 38 23.97 14.67 -36.38
C ALA A 38 22.69 15.54 -36.29
N GLY A 39 22.50 16.21 -35.15
CA GLY A 39 21.30 17.00 -34.85
C GLY A 39 20.35 16.28 -33.91
N ASN A 40 19.06 16.60 -33.98
CA ASN A 40 18.09 16.16 -32.98
C ASN A 40 17.93 14.63 -32.99
N ILE A 41 18.12 14.00 -31.83
CA ILE A 41 18.02 12.54 -31.70
C ILE A 41 16.57 12.04 -31.65
N HIS A 42 15.58 12.93 -31.48
CA HIS A 42 14.17 12.53 -31.40
C HIS A 42 13.78 11.67 -32.61
N THR A 43 13.16 10.51 -32.36
CA THR A 43 12.73 9.49 -33.33
C THR A 43 13.85 8.67 -33.99
N GLN A 44 15.12 8.93 -33.65
CA GLN A 44 16.23 8.08 -34.09
C GLN A 44 16.37 6.89 -33.13
N ASN A 45 16.43 5.66 -33.66
CA ASN A 45 16.84 4.44 -32.95
C ASN A 45 16.25 4.31 -31.52
N GLY A 46 14.93 4.47 -31.36
CA GLY A 46 14.24 4.29 -30.08
C GLY A 46 14.30 5.49 -29.11
N TRP A 47 14.89 6.62 -29.53
CA TRP A 47 14.98 7.83 -28.72
C TRP A 47 13.75 8.74 -28.85
N THR A 48 13.30 9.28 -27.72
CA THR A 48 12.24 10.29 -27.63
C THR A 48 12.70 11.46 -26.79
N VAL A 49 12.33 12.68 -27.22
CA VAL A 49 12.62 13.93 -26.51
C VAL A 49 11.28 14.63 -26.31
N SER A 50 10.77 14.61 -25.08
CA SER A 50 9.47 15.20 -24.74
C SER A 50 9.61 16.62 -24.18
N SER A 51 10.76 16.94 -23.60
CA SER A 51 11.12 18.28 -23.13
C SER A 51 12.64 18.44 -23.09
N GLY A 52 13.10 19.70 -23.21
CA GLY A 52 14.52 20.02 -23.35
C GLY A 52 15.04 19.77 -24.77
N SER A 53 16.36 19.63 -24.91
CA SER A 53 17.05 19.36 -26.17
C SER A 53 18.02 18.20 -26.01
N ALA A 54 18.12 17.37 -27.04
CA ALA A 54 19.03 16.24 -27.13
C ALA A 54 19.57 16.13 -28.56
N GLN A 55 20.86 16.34 -28.72
CA GLN A 55 21.52 16.47 -30.03
C GLN A 55 22.68 15.48 -30.15
N VAL A 56 22.75 14.73 -31.25
CA VAL A 56 23.96 14.03 -31.66
C VAL A 56 24.91 15.06 -32.28
N SER A 57 26.11 15.22 -31.73
CA SER A 57 27.07 16.22 -32.21
C SER A 57 28.50 15.87 -31.88
N SER A 58 29.44 16.53 -32.57
CA SER A 58 30.89 16.42 -32.31
C SER A 58 31.41 17.43 -31.28
N ALA A 59 30.54 18.09 -30.51
CA ALA A 59 30.94 19.17 -29.60
C ALA A 59 31.73 18.67 -28.37
N LYS A 60 31.30 17.55 -27.78
CA LYS A 60 31.94 16.90 -26.64
C LYS A 60 31.92 15.40 -26.87
N VAL A 61 33.03 14.81 -27.29
CA VAL A 61 33.12 13.39 -27.65
C VAL A 61 34.07 12.68 -26.70
N HIS A 62 33.70 11.47 -26.24
CA HIS A 62 34.60 10.62 -25.47
C HIS A 62 35.34 9.67 -26.40
N SER A 63 34.60 8.98 -27.27
CA SER A 63 35.15 8.05 -28.26
C SER A 63 34.50 8.28 -29.63
N GLY A 64 35.21 7.92 -30.70
CA GLY A 64 34.68 8.11 -32.05
C GLY A 64 34.61 9.57 -32.50
N ALA A 65 33.51 9.95 -33.14
CA ALA A 65 33.33 11.25 -33.81
C ALA A 65 32.15 12.06 -33.27
N GLN A 66 31.18 11.43 -32.60
CA GLN A 66 29.96 12.09 -32.13
C GLN A 66 29.52 11.56 -30.76
N SER A 67 28.67 12.31 -30.07
CA SER A 67 28.08 11.92 -28.80
C SER A 67 26.66 12.49 -28.65
N LEU A 68 25.93 12.04 -27.64
CA LEU A 68 24.68 12.66 -27.24
C LEU A 68 24.93 13.86 -26.33
N ASN A 69 24.37 15.01 -26.67
CA ASN A 69 24.50 16.26 -25.93
C ASN A 69 23.12 16.74 -25.49
N LEU A 70 22.89 16.80 -24.18
CA LEU A 70 21.62 17.19 -23.58
C LEU A 70 21.70 18.63 -23.06
N SER A 71 20.67 19.42 -23.33
CA SER A 71 20.55 20.76 -22.75
C SER A 71 19.10 21.11 -22.40
N ALA A 72 18.93 21.80 -21.28
CA ALA A 72 17.64 22.33 -20.85
C ALA A 72 17.87 23.71 -20.22
N PRO A 73 17.78 24.81 -20.97
CA PRO A 73 17.96 26.16 -20.40
C PRO A 73 16.68 26.63 -19.71
N ALA A 74 16.67 26.60 -18.38
CA ALA A 74 15.51 26.95 -17.55
C ALA A 74 14.20 26.24 -18.01
N SER A 75 14.31 24.95 -18.35
CA SER A 75 13.20 24.13 -18.83
C SER A 75 13.21 22.74 -18.20
N ALA A 76 12.14 21.98 -18.39
CA ALA A 76 12.13 20.56 -18.07
C ALA A 76 12.99 19.78 -19.08
N LEU A 77 13.55 18.65 -18.64
CA LEU A 77 14.27 17.70 -19.48
C LEU A 77 13.61 16.33 -19.35
N LEU A 78 13.22 15.73 -20.47
CA LEU A 78 12.70 14.37 -20.52
C LEU A 78 13.12 13.72 -21.83
N VAL A 79 14.15 12.90 -21.74
CA VAL A 79 14.70 12.13 -22.87
C VAL A 79 14.65 10.66 -22.50
N ASN A 80 14.08 9.83 -23.37
CA ASN A 80 14.01 8.38 -23.14
C ASN A 80 14.59 7.62 -24.33
N HIS A 81 15.34 6.57 -24.06
CA HIS A 81 15.55 5.48 -25.00
C HIS A 81 14.71 4.28 -24.57
N VAL A 82 13.86 3.76 -25.45
CA VAL A 82 13.04 2.57 -25.17
C VAL A 82 13.61 1.40 -25.97
N GLY A 83 14.35 0.51 -25.30
CA GLY A 83 14.88 -0.69 -25.94
C GLY A 83 13.81 -1.77 -26.11
N TYR A 84 12.91 -1.87 -25.14
CA TYR A 84 11.76 -2.78 -25.16
C TYR A 84 10.51 -2.00 -24.75
N ALA A 85 9.44 -2.11 -25.53
CA ALA A 85 8.16 -1.50 -25.19
C ALA A 85 7.55 -2.20 -23.97
N GLY A 86 6.78 -1.49 -23.14
CA GLY A 86 6.23 -2.05 -21.89
C GLY A 86 5.13 -3.12 -22.07
N ASN A 87 4.84 -3.54 -23.30
CA ASN A 87 3.91 -4.62 -23.63
C ASN A 87 4.61 -5.88 -24.17
N VAL A 88 5.94 -5.91 -24.14
CA VAL A 88 6.77 -7.08 -24.48
C VAL A 88 7.79 -7.31 -23.36
N PRO A 89 8.32 -8.53 -23.18
CA PRO A 89 9.37 -8.78 -22.21
C PRO A 89 10.61 -7.90 -22.45
N GLY A 90 11.07 -7.24 -21.40
CA GLY A 90 12.36 -6.57 -21.34
C GLY A 90 13.49 -7.54 -20.96
N ILE A 91 14.60 -6.99 -20.48
CA ILE A 91 15.75 -7.78 -20.00
C ILE A 91 15.70 -7.90 -18.47
N THR A 92 16.00 -9.08 -17.93
CA THR A 92 15.96 -9.37 -16.48
C THR A 92 17.12 -10.28 -16.07
N GLY A 93 17.16 -10.70 -14.79
CA GLY A 93 18.28 -11.43 -14.22
C GLY A 93 19.43 -10.50 -13.83
N GLU A 94 20.62 -10.74 -14.36
CA GLU A 94 21.76 -9.83 -14.24
C GLU A 94 21.81 -8.91 -15.47
N VAL A 95 21.64 -7.62 -15.23
CA VAL A 95 21.66 -6.60 -16.29
C VAL A 95 22.72 -5.57 -15.95
N TYR A 96 23.51 -5.19 -16.93
CA TYR A 96 24.58 -4.22 -16.80
C TYR A 96 24.22 -2.95 -17.57
N ALA A 97 24.62 -1.80 -17.03
CA ALA A 97 24.60 -0.54 -17.75
C ALA A 97 25.99 0.10 -17.65
N ASP A 98 26.52 0.62 -18.75
CA ASP A 98 27.79 1.32 -18.80
C ASP A 98 27.62 2.59 -19.63
N MET A 99 28.22 3.69 -19.19
CA MET A 99 28.17 4.95 -19.93
C MET A 99 29.29 5.88 -19.50
N TRP A 100 29.75 6.70 -20.45
CA TRP A 100 30.56 7.87 -20.16
C TRP A 100 29.67 9.11 -20.10
N VAL A 101 29.89 9.94 -19.09
CA VAL A 101 29.13 11.17 -18.83
C VAL A 101 30.07 12.34 -18.70
N ASN A 102 29.78 13.44 -19.41
CA ASN A 102 30.47 14.71 -19.30
C ASN A 102 29.49 15.75 -18.72
N PRO A 103 29.42 15.91 -17.39
CA PRO A 103 28.57 16.91 -16.76
C PRO A 103 29.09 18.32 -17.03
N GLY A 104 28.24 19.21 -17.56
CA GLY A 104 28.54 20.61 -17.82
C GLY A 104 28.16 21.50 -16.63
N SER A 105 27.12 22.32 -16.83
CA SER A 105 26.62 23.27 -15.82
C SER A 105 25.24 22.84 -15.34
N PHE A 106 25.03 22.83 -14.02
CA PHE A 106 23.74 22.52 -13.39
C PHE A 106 23.31 23.65 -12.46
N VAL A 107 22.09 24.16 -12.65
CA VAL A 107 21.51 25.24 -11.83
C VAL A 107 20.19 24.75 -11.24
N THR A 108 19.99 24.99 -9.95
CA THR A 108 18.84 24.57 -9.11
C THR A 108 18.63 23.07 -8.95
N ARG A 109 18.92 22.25 -9.97
CA ARG A 109 18.90 20.78 -9.95
C ARG A 109 19.95 20.21 -10.90
N GLY A 110 20.43 19.02 -10.55
CA GLY A 110 21.30 18.22 -11.39
C GLY A 110 20.54 17.46 -12.48
N ILE A 111 21.27 16.64 -13.24
CA ILE A 111 20.70 15.65 -14.16
C ILE A 111 20.72 14.27 -13.51
N SER A 112 19.72 13.46 -13.82
CA SER A 112 19.66 12.06 -13.39
C SER A 112 19.48 11.11 -14.55
N VAL A 113 20.17 9.97 -14.46
CA VAL A 113 20.03 8.82 -15.34
C VAL A 113 19.23 7.75 -14.60
N ASN A 114 18.18 7.26 -15.24
CA ASN A 114 17.20 6.37 -14.63
C ASN A 114 17.02 5.12 -15.49
N GLY A 115 17.19 3.95 -14.90
CA GLY A 115 16.74 2.70 -15.51
C GLY A 115 15.26 2.47 -15.20
N MET A 116 14.46 2.12 -16.21
CA MET A 116 13.00 2.06 -16.11
C MET A 116 12.48 0.65 -16.45
N ASP A 117 11.53 0.18 -15.64
CA ASP A 117 10.61 -0.91 -15.95
C ASP A 117 9.29 -0.31 -16.45
N LEU A 118 8.82 -0.78 -17.61
CA LEU A 118 7.61 -0.28 -18.27
C LEU A 118 6.57 -1.42 -18.33
N TYR A 119 5.34 -1.16 -17.90
CA TYR A 119 4.26 -2.14 -17.99
C TYR A 119 2.88 -1.50 -17.89
N GLY A 120 1.93 -1.88 -18.75
CA GLY A 120 0.52 -1.44 -18.61
C GLY A 120 0.33 0.08 -18.51
N GLY A 121 1.16 0.86 -19.21
CA GLY A 121 1.18 2.33 -19.13
C GLY A 121 1.88 2.92 -17.89
N SER A 122 2.34 2.07 -16.97
CA SER A 122 3.18 2.46 -15.83
C SER A 122 4.65 2.53 -16.20
N SER A 123 5.38 3.37 -15.46
CA SER A 123 6.83 3.50 -15.54
C SER A 123 7.39 3.53 -14.12
N LYS A 124 8.30 2.61 -13.81
CA LYS A 124 8.91 2.46 -12.49
C LYS A 124 10.42 2.49 -12.57
N ARG A 125 11.07 3.17 -11.63
CA ARG A 125 12.53 3.31 -11.59
C ARG A 125 13.15 2.11 -10.92
N ILE A 126 14.14 1.53 -11.60
CA ILE A 126 15.01 0.47 -11.10
C ILE A 126 16.19 1.09 -10.36
N PHE A 127 16.90 2.03 -10.99
CA PHE A 127 17.98 2.79 -10.38
C PHE A 127 17.86 4.27 -10.72
N VAL A 128 18.54 5.11 -9.93
CA VAL A 128 18.76 6.53 -10.24
C VAL A 128 20.21 6.87 -9.90
N ILE A 129 20.93 7.41 -10.88
CA ILE A 129 22.24 8.04 -10.71
C ILE A 129 22.08 9.53 -10.99
N GLU A 130 22.33 10.36 -9.99
CA GLU A 130 22.22 11.82 -10.09
C GLU A 130 23.59 12.47 -10.08
N PHE A 131 23.83 13.37 -11.03
CA PHE A 131 24.93 14.32 -10.99
C PHE A 131 24.40 15.62 -10.39
N ALA A 132 24.58 15.80 -9.09
CA ALA A 132 23.94 16.85 -8.32
C ALA A 132 24.68 18.20 -8.43
N THR A 133 23.99 19.30 -8.13
CA THR A 133 24.55 20.68 -8.16
C THR A 133 25.65 20.94 -7.13
N ASP A 134 25.80 20.05 -6.14
CA ASP A 134 26.82 20.13 -5.10
C ASP A 134 28.15 19.44 -5.51
N GLY A 135 28.29 19.05 -6.78
CA GLY A 135 29.47 18.36 -7.31
C GLY A 135 29.54 16.87 -6.97
N ASN A 136 28.53 16.30 -6.32
CA ASN A 136 28.47 14.87 -6.01
C ASN A 136 27.74 14.08 -7.09
N ILE A 137 28.21 12.86 -7.31
CA ILE A 137 27.48 11.79 -7.98
C ILE A 137 26.77 11.00 -6.89
N LYS A 138 25.45 10.86 -7.00
CA LYS A 138 24.60 10.18 -6.01
C LYS A 138 23.91 8.97 -6.63
N ALA A 139 23.96 7.85 -5.94
CA ALA A 139 23.15 6.68 -6.24
C ALA A 139 22.03 6.55 -5.21
N TYR A 140 20.83 6.18 -5.65
CA TYR A 140 19.68 6.06 -4.75
C TYR A 140 19.49 4.64 -4.23
N ASN A 141 19.63 4.45 -2.91
CA ASN A 141 19.29 3.22 -2.22
C ASN A 141 17.81 3.26 -1.78
N GLY A 142 16.91 2.71 -2.61
CA GLY A 142 15.48 2.95 -2.46
C GLY A 142 15.19 4.45 -2.50
N SER A 143 14.57 5.00 -1.46
CA SER A 143 14.27 6.44 -1.39
C SER A 143 15.48 7.34 -1.09
N SER A 144 16.56 6.80 -0.53
CA SER A 144 17.68 7.58 0.02
C SER A 144 18.80 7.83 -0.99
N ALA A 145 19.22 9.08 -1.15
CA ALA A 145 20.39 9.43 -1.96
C ALA A 145 21.69 9.19 -1.18
N VAL A 146 22.67 8.54 -1.81
CA VAL A 146 23.98 8.25 -1.23
C VAL A 146 25.06 8.76 -2.17
N ASN A 147 26.00 9.56 -1.64
CA ASN A 147 27.14 10.02 -2.42
C ASN A 147 28.06 8.82 -2.74
N VAL A 148 28.35 8.61 -4.02
CA VAL A 148 29.21 7.52 -4.50
C VAL A 148 30.54 8.03 -5.06
N SER A 149 30.59 9.28 -5.52
CA SER A 149 31.79 9.95 -6.01
C SER A 149 31.53 11.45 -6.15
N THR A 150 32.51 12.20 -6.61
CA THR A 150 32.37 13.57 -7.10
C THR A 150 32.50 13.61 -8.62
N TRP A 151 32.05 14.69 -9.23
CA TRP A 151 32.28 15.00 -10.65
C TRP A 151 32.88 16.40 -10.80
N THR A 152 33.49 16.67 -11.95
CA THR A 152 34.06 17.98 -12.29
C THR A 152 33.51 18.44 -13.61
N THR A 153 33.14 19.72 -13.71
CA THR A 153 32.58 20.32 -14.91
C THR A 153 33.47 20.04 -16.13
N ASN A 154 32.82 19.65 -17.22
CA ASN A 154 33.41 19.33 -18.52
C ASN A 154 34.43 18.18 -18.51
N THR A 155 34.42 17.33 -17.48
CA THR A 155 35.32 16.17 -17.39
C THR A 155 34.53 14.88 -17.52
N TRP A 156 34.98 13.98 -18.41
CA TRP A 156 34.36 12.67 -18.59
C TRP A 156 34.53 11.80 -17.35
N VAL A 157 33.44 11.15 -16.94
CA VAL A 157 33.40 10.16 -15.86
C VAL A 157 32.57 8.96 -16.31
N ARG A 158 33.09 7.76 -16.08
CA ARG A 158 32.41 6.51 -16.42
C ARG A 158 31.54 6.07 -15.26
N ILE A 159 30.29 5.73 -15.56
CA ILE A 159 29.34 5.11 -14.63
C ILE A 159 29.03 3.71 -15.14
N SER A 160 29.30 2.72 -14.32
CA SER A 160 28.98 1.33 -14.60
C SER A 160 28.05 0.79 -13.50
N LEU A 161 27.06 0.01 -13.89
CA LEU A 161 26.04 -0.54 -13.00
C LEU A 161 25.88 -2.04 -13.25
N LYS A 162 25.61 -2.78 -12.18
CA LYS A 162 25.12 -4.17 -12.23
C LYS A 162 23.81 -4.25 -11.47
N MET A 163 22.71 -4.48 -12.16
CA MET A 163 21.38 -4.75 -11.60
C MET A 163 21.19 -6.25 -11.45
N ASP A 164 20.72 -6.67 -10.26
CA ASP A 164 20.30 -8.03 -9.96
C ASP A 164 18.80 -8.01 -9.64
N PHE A 165 17.99 -8.39 -10.62
CA PHE A 165 16.53 -8.43 -10.50
C PHE A 165 16.04 -9.51 -9.54
N ALA A 166 16.86 -10.54 -9.26
CA ALA A 166 16.46 -11.57 -8.31
C ALA A 166 16.53 -11.09 -6.86
N THR A 167 17.49 -10.21 -6.54
CA THR A 167 17.58 -9.59 -5.21
C THR A 167 17.02 -8.17 -5.15
N GLU A 168 16.58 -7.62 -6.28
CA GLU A 168 16.09 -6.24 -6.43
C GLU A 168 17.12 -5.20 -5.94
N LYS A 169 18.39 -5.47 -6.24
CA LYS A 169 19.51 -4.62 -5.87
C LYS A 169 20.35 -4.28 -7.09
N TYR A 170 21.13 -3.22 -6.98
CA TYR A 170 22.14 -2.87 -7.96
C TYR A 170 23.43 -2.41 -7.29
N LYS A 171 24.53 -2.61 -7.99
CA LYS A 171 25.86 -2.10 -7.63
C LYS A 171 26.25 -0.98 -8.57
N VAL A 172 27.10 -0.08 -8.09
CA VAL A 172 27.61 1.06 -8.83
C VAL A 172 29.12 1.00 -8.85
N ALA A 173 29.73 1.34 -9.98
CA ALA A 173 31.13 1.65 -10.10
C ALA A 173 31.31 3.01 -10.78
N VAL A 174 32.30 3.77 -10.33
CA VAL A 174 32.68 5.05 -10.92
C VAL A 174 34.13 4.94 -11.38
N ASN A 175 34.40 5.20 -12.66
CA ASN A 175 35.72 5.02 -13.27
C ASN A 175 36.30 3.61 -13.00
N ALA A 176 35.48 2.58 -13.23
CA ALA A 176 35.77 1.17 -12.97
C ALA A 176 36.01 0.78 -11.50
N VAL A 177 35.93 1.71 -10.55
CA VAL A 177 36.04 1.42 -9.10
C VAL A 177 34.65 1.14 -8.54
N THR A 178 34.42 -0.10 -8.12
CA THR A 178 33.13 -0.54 -7.55
C THR A 178 32.93 0.02 -6.14
N ILE A 179 31.74 0.56 -5.89
CA ILE A 179 31.29 1.02 -4.58
C ILE A 179 30.86 -0.20 -3.77
N ALA A 180 31.32 -0.29 -2.52
CA ALA A 180 31.08 -1.45 -1.67
C ALA A 180 29.60 -1.67 -1.31
N THR A 181 28.81 -0.60 -1.30
CA THR A 181 27.38 -0.63 -0.95
C THR A 181 26.56 -1.31 -2.06
N ASP A 182 25.68 -2.24 -1.67
CA ASP A 182 24.60 -2.70 -2.53
C ASP A 182 23.38 -1.77 -2.35
N PHE A 183 22.85 -1.26 -3.45
CA PHE A 183 21.73 -0.33 -3.47
C PHE A 183 20.44 -1.08 -3.77
N ALA A 184 19.39 -0.91 -2.96
CA ALA A 184 18.06 -1.41 -3.31
C ALA A 184 17.52 -0.67 -4.53
N PHE A 185 16.71 -1.34 -5.35
CA PHE A 185 15.97 -0.70 -6.44
C PHE A 185 15.19 0.51 -5.93
N ARG A 186 15.10 1.55 -6.77
CA ARG A 186 14.54 2.86 -6.41
C ARG A 186 13.11 2.77 -5.89
N GLU A 187 12.29 1.90 -6.49
CA GLU A 187 10.87 1.77 -6.17
C GLU A 187 10.51 0.31 -5.87
N ALA A 188 9.64 0.12 -4.88
CA ALA A 188 8.96 -1.15 -4.64
C ALA A 188 7.63 -1.17 -5.43
N TYR A 189 7.42 -2.21 -6.23
CA TYR A 189 6.24 -2.38 -7.07
C TYR A 189 6.09 -3.85 -7.50
N THR A 190 4.87 -4.24 -7.89
CA THR A 190 4.56 -5.54 -8.48
C THR A 190 4.02 -5.30 -9.89
N PRO A 191 4.76 -5.66 -10.95
CA PRO A 191 4.30 -5.45 -12.31
C PRO A 191 3.04 -6.26 -12.64
N THR A 192 2.15 -5.68 -13.43
CA THR A 192 1.00 -6.40 -14.02
C THR A 192 1.37 -6.96 -15.38
N ALA A 193 0.65 -7.98 -15.85
CA ALA A 193 0.80 -8.47 -17.21
C ALA A 193 0.44 -7.37 -18.22
N SER A 194 1.18 -7.31 -19.33
CA SER A 194 0.93 -6.33 -20.40
C SER A 194 1.40 -6.88 -21.75
N GLY A 195 0.47 -7.09 -22.67
CA GLY A 195 0.77 -7.76 -23.94
C GLY A 195 1.37 -9.15 -23.71
N THR A 196 2.61 -9.37 -24.15
CA THR A 196 3.34 -10.64 -23.96
C THR A 196 4.20 -10.67 -22.70
N ARG A 197 4.31 -9.56 -21.97
CA ARG A 197 5.03 -9.44 -20.71
C ARG A 197 4.24 -10.12 -19.58
N ALA A 198 4.93 -10.95 -18.78
CA ALA A 198 4.34 -11.61 -17.63
C ALA A 198 4.04 -10.63 -16.47
N ALA A 199 3.08 -10.97 -15.63
CA ALA A 199 2.91 -10.31 -14.34
C ALA A 199 4.09 -10.66 -13.40
N THR A 200 4.20 -9.91 -12.29
CA THR A 200 5.11 -10.13 -11.15
C THR A 200 6.61 -10.13 -11.43
N THR A 201 7.04 -10.13 -12.69
CA THR A 201 8.44 -10.09 -13.10
C THR A 201 8.87 -8.65 -13.35
N LYS A 202 9.93 -8.21 -12.67
CA LYS A 202 10.59 -6.92 -12.91
C LYS A 202 11.63 -7.05 -14.02
N GLU A 203 11.67 -6.07 -14.91
CA GLU A 203 12.52 -6.12 -16.12
C GLU A 203 12.97 -4.70 -16.51
N PHE A 204 14.17 -4.56 -17.07
CA PHE A 204 14.62 -3.31 -17.67
C PHE A 204 14.06 -3.16 -19.09
N HIS A 205 13.51 -1.98 -19.38
CA HIS A 205 12.89 -1.65 -20.66
C HIS A 205 13.47 -0.39 -21.30
N SER A 206 13.81 0.62 -20.48
CA SER A 206 14.15 1.95 -20.96
C SER A 206 15.16 2.66 -20.08
N LEU A 207 15.95 3.54 -20.71
CA LEU A 207 16.81 4.51 -20.03
C LEU A 207 16.19 5.91 -20.15
N ARG A 208 16.17 6.67 -19.06
CA ARG A 208 15.59 8.01 -18.99
C ARG A 208 16.54 9.04 -18.39
N PHE A 209 16.58 10.21 -19.00
CA PHE A 209 17.30 11.39 -18.53
C PHE A 209 16.30 12.49 -18.17
N ASN A 210 16.36 12.98 -16.94
CA ASN A 210 15.52 14.07 -16.42
C ASN A 210 16.15 14.72 -15.17
N HIS A 211 15.46 15.69 -14.56
CA HIS A 211 15.90 16.35 -13.33
C HIS A 211 15.29 15.69 -12.07
N LEU A 212 15.48 14.37 -11.90
CA LEU A 212 14.84 13.47 -10.90
C LEU A 212 13.33 13.27 -11.05
N ALA A 213 12.63 14.26 -11.60
CA ALA A 213 11.23 14.20 -11.98
C ALA A 213 11.02 14.85 -13.35
N ASP A 214 10.05 14.32 -14.10
CA ASP A 214 9.85 14.62 -15.52
C ASP A 214 9.50 16.10 -15.80
N ALA A 215 8.78 16.75 -14.88
CA ALA A 215 8.31 18.13 -15.04
C ALA A 215 9.23 19.17 -14.34
N THR A 216 10.31 18.74 -13.70
CA THR A 216 11.19 19.65 -12.95
C THR A 216 11.96 20.56 -13.89
N ILE A 217 11.77 21.87 -13.71
CA ILE A 217 12.47 22.92 -14.46
C ILE A 217 13.84 23.19 -13.84
N ALA A 218 14.90 23.15 -14.64
CA ALA A 218 16.26 23.48 -14.22
C ALA A 218 17.09 24.01 -15.39
N THR A 219 18.34 24.38 -15.14
CA THR A 219 19.32 24.59 -16.22
C THR A 219 20.35 23.48 -16.19
N THR A 220 20.46 22.71 -17.28
CA THR A 220 21.45 21.63 -17.40
C THR A 220 22.13 21.60 -18.77
N ASP A 221 23.42 21.22 -18.77
CA ASP A 221 24.20 20.77 -19.93
C ASP A 221 24.95 19.50 -19.53
N ALA A 222 24.82 18.42 -20.29
CA ALA A 222 25.57 17.19 -20.09
C ALA A 222 25.68 16.40 -21.39
N SER A 223 26.84 15.78 -21.61
CA SER A 223 27.03 14.86 -22.75
C SER A 223 27.18 13.42 -22.28
N PHE A 224 26.75 12.49 -23.13
CA PHE A 224 26.76 11.06 -22.90
C PHE A 224 27.35 10.36 -24.12
N ASP A 225 28.17 9.36 -23.86
CA ASP A 225 28.85 8.59 -24.91
C ASP A 225 29.07 7.15 -24.43
N ASP A 226 29.38 6.25 -25.37
CA ASP A 226 29.66 4.83 -25.11
C ASP A 226 28.61 4.16 -24.19
N LEU A 227 27.34 4.34 -24.53
CA LEU A 227 26.21 3.84 -23.77
C LEU A 227 25.92 2.37 -24.09
N TYR A 228 25.93 1.55 -23.05
CA TYR A 228 25.57 0.14 -23.10
C TYR A 228 24.55 -0.21 -22.03
N VAL A 229 23.55 -1.01 -22.39
CA VAL A 229 22.69 -1.72 -21.44
C VAL A 229 22.39 -3.11 -21.99
N GLY A 230 22.72 -4.16 -21.24
CA GLY A 230 22.53 -5.54 -21.68
C GLY A 230 22.94 -6.58 -20.63
N THR A 231 22.93 -7.85 -20.98
CA THR A 231 23.24 -8.97 -20.07
C THR A 231 24.69 -9.42 -20.13
N THR A 232 25.48 -8.93 -21.10
CA THR A 232 26.95 -9.15 -21.11
C THR A 232 27.60 -8.30 -20.03
N ALA A 233 28.41 -8.93 -19.18
CA ALA A 233 29.13 -8.25 -18.11
C ALA A 233 30.18 -7.27 -18.66
N ILE A 234 30.40 -6.19 -17.91
CA ILE A 234 31.42 -5.18 -18.24
C ILE A 234 32.79 -5.74 -17.83
N ALA A 235 33.61 -6.05 -18.83
CA ALA A 235 34.80 -6.91 -18.66
C ALA A 235 35.84 -6.37 -17.67
N ASP A 236 36.00 -5.06 -17.57
CA ASP A 236 37.01 -4.39 -16.75
C ASP A 236 36.48 -3.87 -15.40
N VAL A 237 35.23 -4.20 -15.04
CA VAL A 237 34.61 -3.78 -13.78
C VAL A 237 34.25 -4.98 -12.91
N ALA A 238 34.89 -5.08 -11.75
CA ALA A 238 34.71 -6.18 -10.80
C ALA A 238 33.52 -5.95 -9.85
N PHE A 239 32.29 -6.21 -10.32
CA PHE A 239 31.09 -6.12 -9.46
C PHE A 239 30.93 -7.29 -8.47
N GLY A 240 31.71 -8.37 -8.63
CA GLY A 240 31.52 -9.62 -7.89
C GLY A 240 30.31 -10.44 -8.36
N ALA A 241 30.17 -11.64 -7.80
CA ALA A 241 29.03 -12.52 -8.06
C ALA A 241 27.74 -11.92 -7.47
N SER A 242 26.61 -12.12 -8.17
CA SER A 242 25.30 -11.82 -7.57
C SER A 242 24.98 -12.79 -6.44
N SER A 243 24.10 -12.35 -5.56
CA SER A 243 23.66 -13.19 -4.44
C SER A 243 22.86 -14.38 -4.96
N ASN A 244 23.18 -15.56 -4.44
CA ASN A 244 22.40 -16.78 -4.67
C ASN A 244 21.24 -16.93 -3.67
N ILE A 245 21.07 -16.01 -2.72
CA ILE A 245 20.01 -16.06 -1.72
C ILE A 245 18.66 -15.67 -2.34
N ARG A 246 17.59 -16.37 -1.99
CA ARG A 246 16.20 -16.10 -2.41
C ARG A 246 15.26 -16.02 -1.22
N THR A 247 14.14 -15.33 -1.40
CA THR A 247 13.07 -15.24 -0.40
C THR A 247 11.97 -16.25 -0.71
N VAL A 248 11.39 -16.84 0.34
CA VAL A 248 10.16 -17.64 0.24
C VAL A 248 9.15 -17.06 1.22
N THR A 249 8.09 -16.45 0.68
CA THR A 249 7.01 -15.84 1.46
C THR A 249 5.91 -16.87 1.66
N VAL A 250 5.59 -17.18 2.92
CA VAL A 250 4.53 -18.13 3.26
C VAL A 250 3.32 -17.40 3.81
N THR A 251 2.17 -17.53 3.14
CA THR A 251 0.87 -17.11 3.67
C THR A 251 0.19 -18.33 4.29
N GLN A 252 -0.20 -18.24 5.56
CA GLN A 252 -0.82 -19.35 6.26
C GLN A 252 -2.28 -19.54 5.80
N PRO A 253 -2.74 -20.79 5.62
CA PRO A 253 -4.13 -21.09 5.28
C PRO A 253 -5.08 -20.72 6.43
N GLU A 254 -6.38 -20.66 6.15
CA GLU A 254 -7.41 -20.42 7.18
C GLU A 254 -7.40 -21.53 8.25
N TYR A 255 -7.20 -22.78 7.81
CA TYR A 255 -7.11 -23.97 8.65
C TYR A 255 -5.75 -24.64 8.49
N GLY A 256 -5.09 -24.93 9.60
CA GLY A 256 -3.78 -25.60 9.62
C GLY A 256 -2.60 -24.63 9.62
N SER A 257 -1.42 -25.16 9.30
CA SER A 257 -0.18 -24.38 9.24
C SER A 257 0.82 -24.97 8.25
N ILE A 258 1.57 -24.10 7.59
CA ILE A 258 2.67 -24.42 6.67
C ILE A 258 3.99 -24.12 7.37
N ALA A 259 4.88 -25.11 7.37
CA ALA A 259 6.26 -24.98 7.83
C ALA A 259 7.24 -25.34 6.71
N LEU A 260 8.39 -24.66 6.67
CA LEU A 260 9.47 -24.93 5.72
C LEU A 260 10.66 -25.57 6.44
N SER A 261 11.27 -26.57 5.81
CA SER A 261 12.49 -27.23 6.31
C SER A 261 13.47 -27.52 5.16
N PRO A 262 14.75 -27.13 5.27
CA PRO A 262 15.33 -26.30 6.33
C PRO A 262 14.71 -24.88 6.37
N ALA A 263 14.90 -24.16 7.47
CA ALA A 263 14.52 -22.75 7.55
C ALA A 263 15.51 -21.86 6.76
N ALA A 264 15.11 -20.61 6.48
CA ALA A 264 15.92 -19.61 5.80
C ALA A 264 17.31 -19.40 6.47
N PRO A 265 18.34 -18.94 5.73
CA PRO A 265 18.30 -18.42 4.36
C PRO A 265 18.19 -19.50 3.29
N TYR A 266 17.52 -19.17 2.19
CA TYR A 266 17.35 -20.06 1.04
C TYR A 266 18.30 -19.70 -0.07
N VAL A 267 18.91 -20.68 -0.73
CA VAL A 267 19.82 -20.46 -1.87
C VAL A 267 19.30 -21.11 -3.14
N ILE A 268 19.57 -20.51 -4.30
CA ILE A 268 19.17 -21.06 -5.60
C ILE A 268 19.71 -22.49 -5.78
N GLY A 269 18.88 -23.39 -6.27
CA GLY A 269 19.17 -24.81 -6.41
C GLY A 269 19.02 -25.63 -5.13
N GLN A 270 18.80 -25.01 -3.96
CA GLN A 270 18.54 -25.74 -2.72
C GLN A 270 17.20 -26.47 -2.78
N SER A 271 17.19 -27.75 -2.44
CA SER A 271 15.95 -28.49 -2.19
C SER A 271 15.46 -28.21 -0.77
N ILE A 272 14.21 -27.79 -0.64
CA ILE A 272 13.53 -27.56 0.64
C ILE A 272 12.16 -28.25 0.64
N THR A 273 11.59 -28.46 1.82
CA THR A 273 10.30 -29.13 1.99
C THR A 273 9.28 -28.20 2.64
N ALA A 274 8.13 -28.03 2.01
CA ALA A 274 6.94 -27.47 2.63
C ALA A 274 6.10 -28.57 3.28
N THR A 275 5.75 -28.41 4.56
CA THR A 275 4.86 -29.32 5.29
C THR A 275 3.62 -28.56 5.71
N LEU A 276 2.47 -28.97 5.18
CA LEU A 276 1.15 -28.51 5.60
C LEU A 276 0.59 -29.47 6.65
N THR A 277 0.40 -28.95 7.86
CA THR A 277 -0.30 -29.67 8.94
C THR A 277 -1.74 -29.19 8.97
N VAL A 278 -2.69 -30.09 8.69
CA VAL A 278 -4.14 -29.80 8.73
C VAL A 278 -4.78 -30.39 10.00
N PRO A 279 -5.80 -29.74 10.59
CA PRO A 279 -6.56 -30.33 11.69
C PRO A 279 -7.31 -31.60 11.28
N GLN A 280 -7.72 -32.41 12.26
CA GLN A 280 -8.53 -33.61 11.99
C GLN A 280 -9.83 -33.25 11.27
N GLY A 281 -10.12 -34.00 10.20
CA GLY A 281 -11.29 -33.82 9.35
C GLY A 281 -11.17 -32.68 8.33
N TYR A 282 -9.98 -32.12 8.18
CA TYR A 282 -9.64 -31.21 7.10
C TYR A 282 -8.67 -31.87 6.12
N THR A 283 -8.69 -31.40 4.88
CA THR A 283 -7.82 -31.87 3.80
C THR A 283 -7.23 -30.71 3.01
N ASN A 284 -6.12 -30.95 2.32
CA ASN A 284 -5.51 -30.00 1.41
C ASN A 284 -6.25 -30.01 0.07
N ASN A 285 -6.96 -28.94 -0.26
CA ASN A 285 -7.60 -28.76 -1.56
C ASN A 285 -6.58 -28.38 -2.64
N GLY A 286 -5.44 -27.82 -2.24
CA GLY A 286 -4.32 -27.54 -3.13
C GLY A 286 -3.35 -26.52 -2.55
N TRP A 287 -2.07 -26.70 -2.84
CA TRP A 287 -1.10 -25.61 -2.71
C TRP A 287 -1.41 -24.48 -3.69
N THR A 288 -1.12 -23.25 -3.29
CA THR A 288 -1.30 -22.03 -4.09
C THR A 288 -0.02 -21.18 -4.07
N GLY A 289 0.07 -20.23 -5.00
CA GLY A 289 1.31 -19.51 -5.29
C GLY A 289 2.20 -20.31 -6.25
N ASP A 290 3.46 -20.49 -5.91
CA ASP A 290 4.48 -21.17 -6.72
C ASP A 290 4.53 -22.69 -6.51
N LEU A 291 3.66 -23.23 -5.65
CA LEU A 291 3.45 -24.67 -5.48
C LEU A 291 2.05 -25.07 -5.97
N SER A 292 1.90 -26.34 -6.33
CA SER A 292 0.62 -26.96 -6.76
C SER A 292 0.43 -28.33 -6.11
N GLY A 293 -0.64 -29.06 -6.42
CA GLY A 293 -0.89 -30.42 -5.89
C GLY A 293 -1.49 -30.44 -4.47
N THR A 294 -1.81 -31.62 -3.97
CA THR A 294 -2.58 -31.83 -2.72
C THR A 294 -1.80 -32.55 -1.63
N GLU A 295 -0.52 -32.84 -1.84
CA GLU A 295 0.30 -33.55 -0.85
C GLU A 295 0.51 -32.68 0.40
N LEU A 296 0.47 -33.29 1.60
CA LEU A 296 0.74 -32.56 2.84
C LEU A 296 2.23 -32.27 3.05
N VAL A 297 3.11 -33.05 2.43
CA VAL A 297 4.56 -32.86 2.47
C VAL A 297 5.06 -32.74 1.04
N LYS A 298 5.57 -31.57 0.68
CA LYS A 298 5.95 -31.25 -0.69
C LYS A 298 7.41 -30.74 -0.76
N PRO A 299 8.35 -31.56 -1.25
CA PRO A 299 9.68 -31.08 -1.60
C PRO A 299 9.63 -30.23 -2.87
N PHE A 300 10.44 -29.17 -2.92
CA PHE A 300 10.64 -28.32 -4.09
C PHE A 300 12.05 -27.73 -4.10
N THR A 301 12.44 -27.15 -5.22
CA THR A 301 13.75 -26.52 -5.39
C THR A 301 13.59 -25.02 -5.51
N ILE A 302 14.43 -24.28 -4.79
CA ILE A 302 14.49 -22.82 -4.87
C ILE A 302 15.03 -22.43 -6.25
N ALA A 303 14.17 -21.92 -7.13
CA ALA A 303 14.59 -21.40 -8.43
C ALA A 303 14.70 -19.87 -8.44
N THR A 304 13.74 -19.21 -7.81
CA THR A 304 13.61 -17.75 -7.72
C THR A 304 13.13 -17.37 -6.32
N ASN A 305 12.78 -16.10 -6.11
CA ASN A 305 11.92 -15.77 -4.98
C ASN A 305 10.56 -16.43 -5.21
N MET A 306 9.96 -16.97 -4.14
CA MET A 306 8.73 -17.77 -4.21
C MET A 306 7.70 -17.27 -3.19
N THR A 307 6.44 -17.51 -3.49
CA THR A 307 5.26 -17.25 -2.66
C THR A 307 4.47 -18.55 -2.53
N ILE A 308 4.10 -18.94 -1.31
CA ILE A 308 3.47 -20.23 -1.04
C ILE A 308 2.31 -20.04 -0.09
N SER A 309 1.19 -20.69 -0.38
CA SER A 309 0.05 -20.85 0.52
C SER A 309 -0.65 -22.17 0.23
N ALA A 310 -1.73 -22.47 0.92
CA ALA A 310 -2.58 -23.63 0.65
C ALA A 310 -4.05 -23.27 0.85
N GLU A 311 -4.92 -23.98 0.15
CA GLU A 311 -6.35 -23.98 0.40
C GLU A 311 -6.69 -25.25 1.19
N VAL A 312 -7.24 -25.07 2.40
CA VAL A 312 -7.59 -26.18 3.29
C VAL A 312 -9.10 -26.20 3.49
N GLY A 313 -9.71 -27.32 3.15
CA GLY A 313 -11.15 -27.54 3.20
C GLY A 313 -11.54 -28.66 4.15
N ILE A 314 -12.84 -28.83 4.35
CA ILE A 314 -13.41 -29.96 5.09
C ILE A 314 -13.24 -31.23 4.26
N ASP A 315 -12.75 -32.30 4.89
CA ASP A 315 -12.80 -33.63 4.32
C ASP A 315 -14.24 -34.15 4.35
N VAL A 316 -14.87 -34.23 3.18
CA VAL A 316 -16.26 -34.68 3.06
C VAL A 316 -16.47 -36.14 3.46
N ASN A 317 -15.42 -36.97 3.42
CA ASN A 317 -15.48 -38.38 3.80
C ASN A 317 -15.28 -38.59 5.30
N ASN A 318 -14.60 -37.66 5.95
CA ASN A 318 -14.32 -37.70 7.38
C ASN A 318 -14.40 -36.28 7.99
N PRO A 319 -15.57 -35.64 8.00
CA PRO A 319 -15.68 -34.24 8.40
C PRO A 319 -15.36 -34.04 9.89
N PRO A 320 -14.94 -32.84 10.30
CA PRO A 320 -14.72 -32.53 11.70
C PRO A 320 -16.04 -32.68 12.48
N PRO A 321 -15.99 -32.98 13.79
CA PRO A 321 -17.18 -32.93 14.61
C PRO A 321 -17.74 -31.49 14.64
N LYS A 322 -19.07 -31.37 14.76
CA LYS A 322 -19.74 -30.10 14.99
C LYS A 322 -20.04 -29.91 16.48
N PHE A 323 -19.89 -28.68 16.95
CA PHE A 323 -20.23 -28.27 18.31
C PHE A 323 -21.30 -27.18 18.31
N LEU A 324 -22.13 -27.20 19.34
CA LEU A 324 -23.20 -26.24 19.55
C LEU A 324 -22.65 -24.96 20.18
N VAL A 325 -22.92 -23.81 19.57
CA VAL A 325 -22.71 -22.49 20.18
C VAL A 325 -24.06 -21.94 20.63
N SER A 326 -24.39 -22.13 21.90
CA SER A 326 -25.66 -21.66 22.46
C SER A 326 -25.57 -20.19 22.83
N VAL A 327 -26.61 -19.41 22.55
CA VAL A 327 -26.72 -18.00 22.93
C VAL A 327 -27.85 -17.84 23.95
N VAL A 328 -27.57 -17.25 25.10
CA VAL A 328 -28.62 -16.78 26.02
C VAL A 328 -29.02 -15.38 25.59
N ALA A 329 -30.25 -15.24 25.10
CA ALA A 329 -30.79 -13.94 24.72
C ALA A 329 -30.83 -13.00 25.96
N PRO A 330 -30.09 -11.88 25.95
CA PRO A 330 -30.14 -10.95 27.07
C PRO A 330 -31.44 -10.13 27.02
N ALA A 331 -32.03 -9.82 28.18
CA ALA A 331 -33.30 -9.09 28.24
C ALA A 331 -33.25 -7.68 27.64
N ASN A 332 -32.09 -7.02 27.66
CA ASN A 332 -31.90 -5.62 27.26
C ASN A 332 -30.82 -5.48 26.16
N GLY A 333 -30.77 -6.44 25.25
CA GLY A 333 -29.82 -6.41 24.15
C GLY A 333 -30.03 -7.57 23.18
N THR A 334 -29.05 -7.81 22.32
CA THR A 334 -29.00 -8.99 21.47
C THR A 334 -27.56 -9.50 21.39
N ILE A 335 -27.41 -10.78 21.01
CA ILE A 335 -26.13 -11.35 20.59
C ILE A 335 -26.35 -12.00 19.24
N THR A 336 -25.50 -11.70 18.28
CA THR A 336 -25.48 -12.34 16.96
C THR A 336 -24.16 -13.10 16.76
N LEU A 337 -24.21 -14.19 16.00
CA LEU A 337 -23.05 -14.98 15.62
C LEU A 337 -22.76 -14.80 14.14
N SER A 338 -21.48 -14.68 13.79
CA SER A 338 -21.00 -14.66 12.40
C SER A 338 -19.81 -15.62 12.24
N PRO A 339 -19.84 -16.58 11.31
CA PRO A 339 -20.93 -16.84 10.37
C PRO A 339 -22.22 -17.32 11.06
N VAL A 340 -23.37 -17.08 10.44
CA VAL A 340 -24.66 -17.56 10.93
C VAL A 340 -24.79 -19.06 10.62
N SER A 341 -25.27 -19.85 11.58
CA SER A 341 -25.61 -21.26 11.38
C SER A 341 -27.08 -21.49 11.75
N ALA A 342 -27.83 -22.22 10.92
CA ALA A 342 -29.27 -22.41 11.12
C ALA A 342 -29.63 -23.17 12.40
N ASP A 343 -28.75 -24.06 12.84
CA ASP A 343 -28.90 -24.88 14.05
C ASP A 343 -27.90 -24.49 15.15
N ASN A 344 -27.19 -23.36 14.97
CA ASN A 344 -26.10 -22.89 15.81
C ASN A 344 -24.97 -23.92 16.01
N ARG A 345 -24.79 -24.86 15.07
CA ARG A 345 -23.68 -25.81 15.09
C ARG A 345 -22.60 -25.42 14.10
N TYR A 346 -21.36 -25.55 14.54
CA TYR A 346 -20.16 -25.16 13.79
C TYR A 346 -19.15 -26.30 13.80
N TYR A 347 -18.42 -26.48 12.72
CA TYR A 347 -17.31 -27.44 12.70
C TYR A 347 -16.24 -27.01 13.72
N LYS A 348 -15.60 -28.00 14.33
CA LYS A 348 -14.39 -27.75 15.13
C LYS A 348 -13.38 -26.95 14.30
N GLU A 349 -12.70 -26.00 14.91
CA GLU A 349 -11.76 -25.04 14.29
C GLU A 349 -12.40 -23.86 13.55
N THR A 350 -13.72 -23.83 13.33
CA THR A 350 -14.37 -22.64 12.76
C THR A 350 -14.19 -21.43 13.68
N LYS A 351 -13.77 -20.30 13.10
CA LYS A 351 -13.73 -19.01 13.79
C LYS A 351 -15.13 -18.37 13.75
N VAL A 352 -15.71 -18.15 14.93
CA VAL A 352 -17.03 -17.54 15.10
C VAL A 352 -16.87 -16.23 15.86
N THR A 353 -17.50 -15.17 15.37
CA THR A 353 -17.57 -13.86 15.99
C THR A 353 -18.92 -13.69 16.66
N ALA A 354 -18.91 -13.49 17.99
CA ALA A 354 -20.08 -13.10 18.76
C ALA A 354 -20.11 -11.57 18.90
N SER A 355 -21.22 -10.95 18.52
CA SER A 355 -21.41 -9.50 18.57
C SER A 355 -22.64 -9.15 19.40
N ALA A 356 -22.42 -8.37 20.46
CA ALA A 356 -23.47 -7.90 21.34
C ALA A 356 -23.96 -6.50 20.94
N SER A 357 -25.26 -6.28 21.05
CA SER A 357 -25.88 -4.96 21.01
C SER A 357 -26.63 -4.71 22.32
N VAL A 358 -26.63 -3.47 22.81
CA VAL A 358 -27.28 -3.12 24.07
C VAL A 358 -28.41 -2.12 23.81
N SER A 359 -29.57 -2.34 24.43
CA SER A 359 -30.71 -1.41 24.40
C SER A 359 -30.37 -0.10 25.09
N SER A 360 -31.06 0.99 24.72
CA SER A 360 -30.90 2.28 25.40
C SER A 360 -31.20 2.15 26.90
N CYS A 361 -30.53 2.96 27.73
CA CYS A 361 -30.47 2.88 29.20
C CYS A 361 -29.53 1.84 29.81
N TYR A 362 -29.04 0.87 29.05
CA TYR A 362 -28.21 -0.20 29.57
C TYR A 362 -26.76 -0.07 29.11
N GLN A 363 -25.86 -0.78 29.78
CA GLN A 363 -24.45 -0.87 29.44
C GLN A 363 -24.03 -2.33 29.30
N PHE A 364 -23.00 -2.56 28.50
CA PHE A 364 -22.38 -3.87 28.33
C PHE A 364 -21.28 -4.06 29.37
N ASP A 365 -21.46 -5.02 30.28
CA ASP A 365 -20.46 -5.31 31.32
C ASP A 365 -19.44 -6.36 30.88
N GLY A 366 -19.78 -7.15 29.85
CA GLY A 366 -18.88 -8.12 29.23
C GLY A 366 -19.57 -9.37 28.73
N LEU A 367 -18.82 -10.22 28.03
CA LEU A 367 -19.25 -11.57 27.67
C LEU A 367 -19.09 -12.51 28.86
N GLY A 368 -19.92 -13.55 28.89
CA GLY A 368 -19.89 -14.64 29.86
C GLY A 368 -20.24 -15.99 29.24
N GLY A 369 -20.33 -17.01 30.09
CA GLY A 369 -20.44 -18.41 29.67
C GLY A 369 -19.06 -18.97 29.35
N GLY A 370 -18.84 -19.42 28.12
CA GLY A 370 -17.56 -19.88 27.58
C GLY A 370 -16.69 -18.77 27.00
N LEU A 371 -17.16 -17.52 26.97
CA LEU A 371 -16.41 -16.34 26.55
C LEU A 371 -16.17 -15.38 27.72
N SER A 372 -15.23 -14.47 27.53
CA SER A 372 -14.88 -13.42 28.49
C SER A 372 -14.46 -12.14 27.76
N GLY A 373 -14.44 -11.02 28.47
CA GLY A 373 -13.95 -9.73 27.95
C GLY A 373 -15.05 -8.70 27.78
N THR A 374 -14.66 -7.44 27.70
CA THR A 374 -15.56 -6.27 27.70
C THR A 374 -15.80 -5.68 26.31
N ALA A 375 -15.18 -6.24 25.27
CA ALA A 375 -15.42 -5.84 23.90
C ALA A 375 -16.81 -6.31 23.43
N LEU A 376 -17.56 -5.42 22.76
CA LEU A 376 -18.87 -5.72 22.18
C LEU A 376 -18.82 -6.78 21.07
N SER A 377 -17.63 -7.10 20.55
CA SER A 377 -17.43 -8.16 19.57
C SER A 377 -16.19 -8.97 19.93
N ASN A 378 -16.31 -10.30 19.93
CA ASN A 378 -15.20 -11.21 20.17
C ASN A 378 -15.24 -12.38 19.18
N THR A 379 -14.11 -12.66 18.55
CA THR A 379 -13.91 -13.84 17.69
C THR A 379 -13.23 -14.94 18.49
N PHE A 380 -13.78 -16.15 18.45
CA PHE A 380 -13.23 -17.33 19.09
C PHE A 380 -13.22 -18.52 18.13
N THR A 381 -12.39 -19.52 18.42
CA THR A 381 -12.32 -20.77 17.65
C THR A 381 -13.15 -21.83 18.35
N VAL A 382 -14.08 -22.46 17.63
CA VAL A 382 -14.94 -23.50 18.17
C VAL A 382 -14.12 -24.76 18.44
N LYS A 383 -13.99 -25.16 19.72
CA LYS A 383 -13.28 -26.39 20.13
C LYS A 383 -14.20 -27.42 20.77
N ASN A 384 -15.29 -26.97 21.37
CA ASN A 384 -16.29 -27.73 22.10
C ASN A 384 -17.60 -26.93 22.15
N ASP A 385 -18.66 -27.51 22.74
CA ASP A 385 -19.91 -26.81 22.97
C ASP A 385 -19.68 -25.57 23.83
N THR A 386 -20.13 -24.41 23.36
CA THR A 386 -19.84 -23.11 23.96
C THR A 386 -21.15 -22.38 24.26
N LEU A 387 -21.31 -21.91 25.50
CA LEU A 387 -22.40 -21.01 25.87
C LEU A 387 -21.93 -19.56 25.76
N VAL A 388 -22.68 -18.69 25.08
CA VAL A 388 -22.39 -17.27 24.96
C VAL A 388 -23.47 -16.48 25.69
N VAL A 389 -23.04 -15.67 26.66
CA VAL A 389 -23.90 -14.77 27.44
C VAL A 389 -23.38 -13.35 27.29
N ALA A 390 -24.29 -12.37 27.23
CA ALA A 390 -23.96 -10.96 27.34
C ALA A 390 -24.45 -10.46 28.70
N ASN A 391 -23.51 -10.01 29.53
CA ASN A 391 -23.83 -9.38 30.79
C ASN A 391 -24.17 -7.92 30.51
N ILE A 392 -25.42 -7.56 30.77
CA ILE A 392 -25.97 -6.22 30.52
C ILE A 392 -26.64 -5.74 31.80
N SER A 393 -26.19 -4.60 32.31
CA SER A 393 -26.77 -3.94 33.48
C SER A 393 -27.31 -2.56 33.14
N LEU A 394 -28.14 -2.01 34.03
CA LEU A 394 -28.59 -0.63 33.90
C LEU A 394 -27.38 0.30 33.98
N ASN A 395 -27.30 1.27 33.07
CA ASN A 395 -26.27 2.29 33.15
C ASN A 395 -26.55 3.20 34.35
N ASN A 396 -25.77 3.00 35.42
CA ASN A 396 -25.87 3.73 36.68
C ASN A 396 -24.90 4.93 36.78
N THR A 397 -24.29 5.35 35.68
CA THR A 397 -23.48 6.59 35.65
C THR A 397 -24.28 7.72 36.27
N VAL A 398 -23.80 8.41 37.28
CA VAL A 398 -24.60 9.40 38.01
C VAL A 398 -25.02 10.54 37.08
N ALA A 399 -26.30 10.91 37.10
CA ALA A 399 -26.82 12.06 36.36
C ALA A 399 -26.28 13.35 36.99
N VAL A 400 -25.72 14.24 36.16
CA VAL A 400 -25.14 15.50 36.61
C VAL A 400 -25.91 16.67 36.04
N LYS A 401 -26.24 17.62 36.91
CA LYS A 401 -26.66 18.96 36.51
C LYS A 401 -25.42 19.85 36.34
N ARG A 402 -25.15 20.31 35.12
CA ARG A 402 -24.03 21.21 34.81
C ARG A 402 -24.57 22.59 34.45
N THR A 403 -24.03 23.63 35.07
CA THR A 403 -24.28 25.01 34.66
C THR A 403 -23.03 25.55 33.98
N THR A 404 -23.20 26.21 32.84
CA THR A 404 -22.14 26.73 31.99
C THR A 404 -22.42 28.20 31.69
N ASN A 405 -21.39 28.99 31.39
CA ASN A 405 -21.52 30.44 31.20
C ASN A 405 -20.76 30.97 29.98
N SER A 406 -20.19 30.08 29.17
CA SER A 406 -19.38 30.43 28.00
C SER A 406 -19.61 29.43 26.86
N VAL A 407 -19.35 29.86 25.63
CA VAL A 407 -19.42 28.99 24.43
C VAL A 407 -18.55 27.74 24.60
N ALA A 408 -17.31 27.93 25.08
CA ALA A 408 -16.36 26.84 25.28
C ALA A 408 -16.86 25.82 26.31
N SER A 409 -17.32 26.28 27.48
CA SER A 409 -17.81 25.38 28.53
C SER A 409 -19.10 24.67 28.14
N PHE A 410 -20.01 25.34 27.43
CA PHE A 410 -21.25 24.74 26.94
C PHE A 410 -21.00 23.66 25.89
N LYS A 411 -20.15 23.92 24.89
CA LYS A 411 -19.75 22.91 23.89
C LYS A 411 -19.04 21.72 24.54
N ALA A 412 -18.13 21.97 25.48
CA ALA A 412 -17.46 20.91 26.22
C ALA A 412 -18.47 20.04 27.00
N ALA A 413 -19.45 20.67 27.65
CA ALA A 413 -20.48 19.97 28.40
C ALA A 413 -21.40 19.12 27.49
N LEU A 414 -21.79 19.63 26.32
CA LEU A 414 -22.56 18.88 25.33
C LEU A 414 -21.86 17.58 24.88
N ASN A 415 -20.54 17.59 24.78
CA ASN A 415 -19.75 16.44 24.33
C ASN A 415 -19.65 15.30 25.37
N ILE A 416 -19.87 15.60 26.66
CA ILE A 416 -19.66 14.64 27.75
C ILE A 416 -20.96 14.22 28.45
N MET A 417 -22.12 14.61 27.94
CA MET A 417 -23.40 14.28 28.58
C MET A 417 -23.64 12.77 28.66
N ASN A 418 -24.22 12.33 29.76
CA ASN A 418 -24.70 10.97 30.00
C ASN A 418 -26.23 10.95 30.14
N PRO A 419 -26.89 9.79 29.98
CA PRO A 419 -28.33 9.67 30.22
C PRO A 419 -28.74 10.24 31.59
N GLY A 420 -29.73 11.13 31.60
CA GLY A 420 -30.23 11.81 32.80
C GLY A 420 -29.59 13.17 33.09
N ASP A 421 -28.53 13.55 32.37
CA ASP A 421 -27.86 14.83 32.60
C ASP A 421 -28.76 16.03 32.27
N THR A 422 -28.61 17.09 33.06
CA THR A 422 -29.20 18.40 32.77
C THR A 422 -28.08 19.40 32.51
N LEU A 423 -28.10 20.04 31.35
CA LEU A 423 -27.16 21.08 30.98
C LEU A 423 -27.88 22.43 30.93
N GLU A 424 -27.47 23.34 31.82
CA GLU A 424 -27.93 24.73 31.88
C GLU A 424 -26.88 25.69 31.31
N LEU A 425 -27.33 26.63 30.47
CA LEU A 425 -26.55 27.79 30.04
C LEU A 425 -27.03 29.03 30.79
N ASP A 426 -26.11 29.72 31.47
CA ASP A 426 -26.35 31.00 32.15
C ASP A 426 -26.81 32.07 31.15
N ASN A 427 -27.49 33.09 31.68
CA ASN A 427 -28.02 34.20 30.87
C ASN A 427 -26.89 34.87 30.09
N GLY A 428 -27.17 35.22 28.83
CA GLY A 428 -26.19 35.85 27.97
C GLY A 428 -26.49 35.71 26.50
N THR A 429 -25.60 36.25 25.69
CA THR A 429 -25.65 36.16 24.23
C THR A 429 -24.45 35.35 23.74
N TYR A 430 -24.72 34.31 22.95
CA TYR A 430 -23.72 33.32 22.55
C TYR A 430 -23.78 33.02 21.06
N ASP A 431 -22.63 33.13 20.39
CA ASP A 431 -22.42 32.57 19.06
C ASP A 431 -21.74 31.21 19.21
N LEU A 432 -22.50 30.13 19.01
CA LEU A 432 -21.99 28.77 19.03
C LEU A 432 -21.42 28.36 17.68
N SER A 433 -21.56 29.16 16.63
CA SER A 433 -21.36 28.69 15.25
C SER A 433 -22.10 27.36 15.04
N SER A 434 -21.58 26.42 14.25
CA SER A 434 -22.13 25.07 14.22
C SER A 434 -21.68 24.22 15.42
N VAL A 435 -22.61 23.49 16.04
CA VAL A 435 -22.34 22.48 17.07
C VAL A 435 -23.10 21.19 16.76
N THR A 436 -22.37 20.07 16.72
CA THR A 436 -22.95 18.73 16.58
C THR A 436 -22.98 18.02 17.92
N VAL A 437 -24.10 17.41 18.28
CA VAL A 437 -24.31 16.68 19.53
C VAL A 437 -24.74 15.26 19.21
N THR A 438 -24.08 14.28 19.83
CA THR A 438 -24.28 12.84 19.59
C THR A 438 -24.51 12.03 20.87
N ARG A 439 -24.66 12.72 22.01
CA ARG A 439 -24.85 12.10 23.32
C ARG A 439 -26.33 11.97 23.64
N SER A 440 -26.85 10.75 23.61
CA SER A 440 -28.28 10.45 23.80
C SER A 440 -28.66 10.31 25.27
N GLY A 441 -29.89 10.71 25.59
CA GLY A 441 -30.58 10.25 26.80
C GLY A 441 -31.13 8.84 26.61
N CYS A 442 -31.93 8.39 27.57
CA CYS A 442 -32.67 7.13 27.45
C CYS A 442 -34.04 7.24 28.13
N GLU A 443 -34.91 6.25 27.95
CA GLU A 443 -36.29 6.27 28.44
C GLU A 443 -36.43 6.55 29.94
N LEU A 444 -35.60 5.90 30.76
CA LEU A 444 -35.61 6.08 32.20
C LEU A 444 -34.86 7.35 32.65
N ARG A 445 -34.02 7.90 31.77
CA ARG A 445 -33.03 8.93 32.11
C ARG A 445 -32.86 9.89 30.92
N PRO A 446 -33.85 10.77 30.66
CA PRO A 446 -33.77 11.71 29.56
C PRO A 446 -32.71 12.79 29.80
N ILE A 447 -32.09 13.29 28.74
CA ILE A 447 -31.20 14.46 28.82
C ILE A 447 -32.03 15.74 28.68
N VAL A 448 -31.68 16.78 29.45
CA VAL A 448 -32.29 18.11 29.32
C VAL A 448 -31.20 19.14 29.03
N ILE A 449 -31.28 19.81 27.89
CA ILE A 449 -30.43 20.93 27.50
C ILE A 449 -31.29 22.19 27.58
N MET A 450 -30.94 23.14 28.44
CA MET A 450 -31.80 24.29 28.71
C MET A 450 -31.09 25.61 28.98
N ALA A 451 -31.79 26.71 28.71
CA ALA A 451 -31.46 28.02 29.27
C ALA A 451 -31.75 28.01 30.78
N LYS A 452 -30.85 28.56 31.59
CA LYS A 452 -31.04 28.66 33.05
C LYS A 452 -32.29 29.45 33.41
N ASN A 453 -32.47 30.60 32.75
CA ASN A 453 -33.72 31.36 32.81
C ASN A 453 -34.33 31.42 31.41
N LYS A 454 -35.59 30.99 31.30
CA LYS A 454 -36.31 30.94 30.03
C LYS A 454 -36.25 32.30 29.31
N GLY A 455 -35.79 32.28 28.07
CA GLY A 455 -35.73 33.46 27.21
C GLY A 455 -34.62 34.47 27.53
N GLN A 456 -33.70 34.14 28.45
CA GLN A 456 -32.55 34.97 28.82
C GLN A 456 -31.22 34.48 28.24
N VAL A 457 -31.24 33.39 27.47
CA VAL A 457 -30.11 32.91 26.67
C VAL A 457 -30.41 33.15 25.20
N ILE A 458 -29.65 34.05 24.59
CA ILE A 458 -29.77 34.44 23.19
C ILE A 458 -28.68 33.75 22.40
N LEU A 459 -29.07 32.93 21.44
CA LEU A 459 -28.16 32.26 20.50
C LEU A 459 -28.14 33.07 19.20
N ASN A 460 -27.01 33.70 18.91
CA ASN A 460 -26.85 34.63 17.78
C ASN A 460 -25.77 34.14 16.80
N GLY A 461 -25.29 35.03 15.92
CA GLY A 461 -24.27 34.71 14.93
C GLY A 461 -24.68 33.56 14.02
N ALA A 462 -23.72 32.70 13.66
CA ALA A 462 -23.96 31.54 12.81
C ALA A 462 -24.36 30.28 13.61
N THR A 463 -25.10 30.45 14.72
CA THR A 463 -25.44 29.32 15.60
C THR A 463 -26.36 28.29 14.94
N THR A 464 -25.89 27.05 14.84
CA THR A 464 -26.65 25.88 14.36
C THR A 464 -26.44 24.69 15.29
N PHE A 465 -27.51 24.06 15.75
CA PHE A 465 -27.43 22.73 16.39
C PHE A 465 -27.67 21.62 15.38
N VAL A 466 -26.81 20.60 15.40
CA VAL A 466 -27.02 19.33 14.70
C VAL A 466 -27.05 18.22 15.73
N PHE A 467 -28.23 17.68 16.04
CA PHE A 467 -28.38 16.50 16.89
C PHE A 467 -28.40 15.26 16.01
N ARG A 468 -27.51 14.29 16.26
CA ARG A 468 -27.39 13.07 15.45
C ARG A 468 -27.48 11.82 16.30
N ASN A 469 -28.33 10.88 15.88
CA ASN A 469 -28.57 9.60 16.56
C ASN A 469 -28.96 9.76 18.04
N MET A 470 -29.70 10.82 18.37
CA MET A 470 -30.07 11.13 19.75
C MET A 470 -31.50 10.70 20.07
N GLU A 471 -31.66 10.13 21.26
CA GLU A 471 -32.93 9.72 21.82
C GLU A 471 -33.20 10.38 23.18
N TYR A 472 -34.48 10.46 23.55
CA TYR A 472 -34.95 10.90 24.88
C TYR A 472 -34.26 12.17 25.39
N THR A 473 -34.25 13.21 24.55
CA THR A 473 -33.58 14.48 24.86
C THR A 473 -34.55 15.64 24.70
N THR A 474 -34.48 16.60 25.63
CA THR A 474 -35.26 17.84 25.58
C THR A 474 -34.34 19.05 25.40
N LEU A 475 -34.61 19.89 24.41
CA LEU A 475 -33.97 21.21 24.23
C LEU A 475 -34.99 22.31 24.55
N LYS A 476 -34.71 23.18 25.55
CA LYS A 476 -35.69 24.18 25.99
C LYS A 476 -35.17 25.54 26.49
N GLY A 477 -36.01 26.57 26.34
CA GLY A 477 -35.82 27.87 26.98
C GLY A 477 -34.93 28.88 26.25
N PHE A 478 -34.41 28.57 25.06
CA PHE A 478 -33.50 29.43 24.31
C PHE A 478 -34.23 30.44 23.41
N LYS A 479 -33.60 31.59 23.17
CA LYS A 479 -33.95 32.52 22.09
C LYS A 479 -32.98 32.35 20.93
N PHE A 480 -33.47 31.91 19.78
CA PHE A 480 -32.68 31.81 18.57
C PHE A 480 -32.81 33.08 17.74
N ARG A 481 -31.68 33.75 17.51
CA ARG A 481 -31.51 35.04 16.80
C ARG A 481 -30.36 34.98 15.79
N SER A 482 -30.04 33.79 15.32
CA SER A 482 -28.97 33.55 14.36
C SER A 482 -29.29 34.14 12.99
N SER A 483 -28.25 34.55 12.27
CA SER A 483 -28.34 35.13 10.93
C SER A 483 -27.42 34.41 9.95
N ASN A 484 -27.74 34.45 8.65
CA ASN A 484 -26.95 33.84 7.58
C ASN A 484 -26.72 32.32 7.75
N ILE A 485 -27.72 31.60 8.29
CA ILE A 485 -27.67 30.15 8.48
C ILE A 485 -28.68 29.45 7.56
N GLY A 486 -28.33 28.25 7.08
CA GLY A 486 -29.25 27.40 6.32
C GLY A 486 -30.14 26.51 7.20
N THR A 487 -29.78 26.29 8.46
CA THR A 487 -30.57 25.49 9.41
C THR A 487 -30.25 25.90 10.84
N GLY A 488 -31.27 26.18 11.66
CA GLY A 488 -31.10 26.50 13.08
C GLY A 488 -30.94 25.27 13.97
N ILE A 489 -31.86 24.31 13.85
CA ILE A 489 -31.81 23.01 14.55
C ILE A 489 -32.03 21.91 13.52
N LYS A 490 -31.07 20.99 13.43
CA LYS A 490 -31.14 19.79 12.60
C LYS A 490 -31.24 18.55 13.48
N LEU A 491 -32.25 17.71 13.25
CA LEU A 491 -32.42 16.42 13.90
C LEU A 491 -32.15 15.30 12.88
N GLU A 492 -31.02 14.62 13.00
CA GLU A 492 -30.61 13.53 12.10
C GLU A 492 -30.74 12.18 12.82
N ASN A 493 -31.67 11.34 12.40
CA ASN A 493 -31.92 10.02 13.01
C ASN A 493 -32.17 10.10 14.54
N CYS A 494 -32.85 11.17 14.99
CA CYS A 494 -33.24 11.32 16.38
C CYS A 494 -34.64 10.73 16.64
N LYS A 495 -34.86 10.16 17.83
CA LYS A 495 -36.17 9.59 18.24
C LYS A 495 -36.56 10.11 19.63
N LYS A 496 -37.85 10.27 19.92
CA LYS A 496 -38.31 10.75 21.25
C LYS A 496 -37.60 12.05 21.70
N PHE A 497 -37.31 12.94 20.75
CA PHE A 497 -36.66 14.23 20.98
C PHE A 497 -37.73 15.32 21.14
N ARG A 498 -37.56 16.22 22.11
CA ARG A 498 -38.49 17.31 22.38
C ARG A 498 -37.81 18.67 22.26
N VAL A 499 -38.34 19.54 21.40
CA VAL A 499 -37.99 20.97 21.36
C VAL A 499 -39.17 21.74 21.93
N THR A 500 -38.98 22.50 23.01
CA THR A 500 -40.09 23.18 23.69
C THR A 500 -39.66 24.46 24.37
N GLU A 501 -40.57 25.41 24.58
CA GLU A 501 -40.29 26.66 25.31
C GLU A 501 -39.17 27.53 24.68
N ASN A 502 -38.87 27.34 23.40
CA ASN A 502 -37.90 28.15 22.65
C ASN A 502 -38.61 29.24 21.84
N ASP A 503 -37.92 30.33 21.60
CA ASP A 503 -38.37 31.48 20.80
C ASP A 503 -37.46 31.59 19.57
N PHE A 504 -38.05 31.53 18.37
CA PHE A 504 -37.34 31.50 17.10
C PHE A 504 -37.59 32.78 16.30
N SER A 505 -36.52 33.48 15.97
CA SER A 505 -36.53 34.64 15.07
C SER A 505 -35.20 34.67 14.33
N TYR A 506 -35.10 33.87 13.27
CA TYR A 506 -33.91 33.76 12.43
C TYR A 506 -33.92 34.81 11.32
N THR A 507 -32.74 35.26 10.90
CA THR A 507 -32.57 36.06 9.69
C THR A 507 -31.91 35.19 8.62
N GLU A 508 -32.71 34.61 7.73
CA GLU A 508 -32.22 33.78 6.62
C GLU A 508 -31.62 34.67 5.52
N SER A 509 -30.49 34.24 4.94
CA SER A 509 -29.86 34.92 3.78
C SER A 509 -30.47 34.51 2.44
N SER A 510 -31.34 33.50 2.43
CA SER A 510 -32.12 33.02 1.29
C SER A 510 -33.20 32.05 1.79
N SER A 511 -34.45 32.23 1.37
CA SER A 511 -35.52 31.26 1.62
C SER A 511 -35.31 29.97 0.81
N CYS A 512 -35.85 28.84 1.26
CA CYS A 512 -35.93 27.60 0.48
C CYS A 512 -36.47 27.89 -0.95
N THR A 513 -35.77 27.36 -1.96
CA THR A 513 -36.33 27.15 -3.31
C THR A 513 -36.81 25.71 -3.42
#